data_AF-A0A6L5GA74-F1
#
_entry.id   AF-A0A6L5GA74-F1
#
_cell.length_a   1.000
_cell.length_b   1.000
_cell.length_c   1.000
_cell.angle_alpha   90.00
_cell.angle_beta   90.00
_cell.angle_gamma   90.00
#
_symmetry.space_group_name_H-M   'P 1'
#
loop_
_entity.id
_entity.type
_entity.pdbx_description
1 polymer ?
#
loop_
_entity_poly.entity_id
_entity_poly.type
_entity_poly.pdbx_seq_one_letter_code
_entity_poly.pdbx_strand_id
1 'polypeptide(L)'
;MVRMRTRAARKTTARGAKIISGLISNTRFFRTGKGGGSWVNKSIKSTAKKATRSRWRARVGNALNNDYKGTFFKQHPNLKGKVVVHHAVEQQVLRRYPGRFSAAEMHSLQNLRGIPKGQVNSRVHLSQIRKEWNQFYKDYPNATRQQILDHATKIDLKLGTNFNPPVP
;
A
#
# COMPACT_ATOMS: atom_id res chain seq x y z
N MET A 1 32.45 38.34 51.29
CA MET A 1 31.15 38.27 50.58
C MET A 1 31.12 36.98 49.76
N VAL A 2 30.35 35.99 50.21
CA VAL A 2 30.17 34.68 49.57
C VAL A 2 29.03 34.80 48.55
N ARG A 3 29.22 34.30 47.32
CA ARG A 3 28.11 33.97 46.42
C ARG A 3 28.36 32.67 45.68
N MET A 4 27.50 31.69 45.99
CA MET A 4 27.39 30.40 45.32
C MET A 4 26.81 30.57 43.91
N ARG A 5 27.43 29.84 42.97
CA ARG A 5 26.91 29.05 41.84
C ARG A 5 25.60 29.47 41.18
N THR A 6 25.65 29.56 39.84
CA THR A 6 24.69 28.86 38.95
C THR A 6 25.40 28.39 37.67
N ARG A 7 25.25 27.10 37.35
CA ARG A 7 25.69 26.51 36.06
C ARG A 7 24.70 26.92 34.98
N ALA A 8 25.19 27.46 33.87
CA ALA A 8 24.36 27.71 32.69
C ALA A 8 23.99 26.40 31.97
N ALA A 9 22.72 26.30 31.59
CA ALA A 9 22.12 25.14 30.94
C ALA A 9 22.65 24.93 29.50
N ARG A 10 22.84 23.67 29.15
CA ARG A 10 23.25 23.20 27.82
C ARG A 10 22.11 23.45 26.82
N LYS A 11 22.32 24.34 25.85
CA LYS A 11 21.38 24.54 24.72
C LYS A 11 21.43 23.32 23.79
N THR A 12 20.47 22.42 23.91
CA THR A 12 20.15 21.43 22.87
C THR A 12 19.21 22.07 21.86
N THR A 13 19.74 22.47 20.71
CA THR A 13 18.92 22.79 19.53
C THR A 13 19.36 21.91 18.38
N ALA A 14 18.76 20.73 18.28
CA ALA A 14 18.77 19.95 17.05
C ALA A 14 17.83 20.64 16.05
N ARG A 15 18.37 21.58 15.26
CA ARG A 15 17.70 22.10 14.07
C ARG A 15 17.88 21.11 12.93
N GLY A 16 16.77 20.58 12.42
CA GLY A 16 16.67 20.17 11.02
C GLY A 16 16.89 18.69 10.71
N ALA A 17 16.10 17.79 11.28
CA ALA A 17 15.89 16.48 10.66
C ALA A 17 14.79 16.61 9.58
N LYS A 18 15.19 16.91 8.34
CA LYS A 18 14.32 16.69 7.18
C LYS A 18 14.15 15.18 7.02
N ILE A 19 12.96 14.68 7.36
CA ILE A 19 12.57 13.30 7.10
C ILE A 19 12.29 13.18 5.60
N ILE A 20 13.33 12.89 4.82
CA ILE A 20 13.17 12.34 3.48
C ILE A 20 12.93 10.85 3.68
N SER A 21 11.67 10.47 3.93
CA SER A 21 11.26 9.07 3.92
C SER A 21 11.27 8.58 2.47
N GLY A 22 12.44 8.18 1.99
CA GLY A 22 12.59 7.81 0.59
C GLY A 22 13.98 7.37 0.19
N LEU A 23 14.68 6.60 1.03
CA LEU A 23 15.78 5.75 0.57
C LEU A 23 15.98 4.61 1.56
N ILE A 24 15.82 3.40 1.06
CA ILE A 24 16.28 2.16 1.68
C ILE A 24 17.81 2.29 1.78
N SER A 25 18.31 2.90 2.86
CA SER A 25 19.73 2.92 3.18
C SER A 25 20.00 1.73 4.09
N ASN A 26 20.55 0.67 3.49
CA ASN A 26 20.89 -0.58 4.15
C ASN A 26 22.19 -0.46 4.97
N THR A 27 22.30 0.59 5.76
CA THR A 27 23.46 0.89 6.61
C THR A 27 23.07 0.71 8.07
N ARG A 28 23.36 -0.47 8.63
CA ARG A 28 23.29 -0.66 10.08
C ARG A 28 24.52 -0.03 10.71
N PHE A 29 24.31 0.98 11.54
CA PHE A 29 25.35 1.57 12.36
C PHE A 29 25.46 0.80 13.67
N PHE A 30 26.56 0.06 13.84
CA PHE A 30 26.96 -0.45 15.15
C PHE A 30 28.03 0.48 15.70
N ARG A 31 27.78 1.04 16.89
CA ARG A 31 28.74 1.83 17.64
C ARG A 31 29.29 0.96 18.77
N THR A 32 30.47 0.38 18.58
CA THR A 32 31.29 -0.15 19.68
C THR A 32 32.41 0.85 20.00
N GLY A 33 32.81 0.87 21.27
CA GLY A 33 33.51 1.99 21.91
C GLY A 33 34.96 2.23 21.48
N LYS A 34 35.43 3.40 21.94
CA LYS A 34 36.81 3.92 22.05
C LYS A 34 37.93 3.09 21.37
N GLY A 35 38.51 3.67 20.33
CA GLY A 35 39.88 3.38 19.91
C GLY A 35 40.02 3.09 18.42
N GLY A 36 40.54 4.07 17.67
CA GLY A 36 41.39 3.87 16.49
C GLY A 36 41.02 2.78 15.46
N GLY A 37 39.76 2.64 15.08
CA GLY A 37 39.35 1.70 14.02
C GLY A 37 39.64 2.25 12.62
N SER A 38 40.54 1.61 11.88
CA SER A 38 40.82 1.88 10.47
C SER A 38 39.53 1.77 9.63
N TRP A 39 39.29 2.76 8.77
CA TRP A 39 38.17 2.79 7.84
C TRP A 39 38.37 1.72 6.77
N VAL A 40 37.86 0.52 7.00
CA VAL A 40 37.83 -0.51 5.96
C VAL A 40 36.69 -0.18 5.01
N ASN A 41 37.01 0.39 3.85
CA ASN A 41 36.09 0.52 2.73
C ASN A 41 35.78 -0.87 2.16
N LYS A 42 34.87 -1.61 2.80
CA LYS A 42 34.36 -2.85 2.25
C LYS A 42 33.31 -2.51 1.20
N SER A 43 33.74 -2.43 -0.06
CA SER A 43 32.83 -2.40 -1.20
C SER A 43 32.01 -3.69 -1.20
N ILE A 44 30.79 -3.63 -0.67
CA ILE A 44 29.81 -4.68 -0.91
C ILE A 44 29.39 -4.50 -2.37
N LYS A 45 29.92 -5.33 -3.27
CA LYS A 45 29.34 -5.52 -4.61
C LYS A 45 27.99 -6.21 -4.46
N SER A 46 27.01 -5.52 -3.87
CA SER A 46 25.62 -5.91 -4.07
C SER A 46 25.28 -5.39 -5.46
N THR A 47 25.20 -6.32 -6.42
CA THR A 47 24.40 -6.09 -7.62
C THR A 47 23.00 -5.75 -7.11
N ALA A 48 22.67 -4.46 -7.02
CA ALA A 48 21.31 -4.04 -6.76
C ALA A 48 20.47 -4.66 -7.88
N LYS A 49 19.75 -5.76 -7.58
CA LYS A 49 18.78 -6.31 -8.51
C LYS A 49 17.90 -5.14 -8.90
N LYS A 50 17.98 -4.74 -10.17
CA LYS A 50 17.19 -3.65 -10.73
C LYS A 50 15.75 -4.06 -10.54
N ALA A 51 15.13 -3.60 -9.45
CA ALA A 51 13.75 -3.92 -9.14
C ALA A 51 12.94 -3.37 -10.31
N THR A 52 12.46 -4.25 -11.19
CA THR A 52 11.48 -3.89 -12.20
C THR A 52 10.26 -3.43 -11.43
N ARG A 53 10.14 -2.11 -11.20
CA ARG A 53 8.95 -1.53 -10.62
C ARG A 53 7.80 -1.94 -11.53
N SER A 54 6.90 -2.76 -11.01
CA SER A 54 5.69 -3.13 -11.75
C SER A 54 5.02 -1.84 -12.20
N ARG A 55 4.77 -1.74 -13.51
CA ARG A 55 4.03 -0.61 -14.11
C ARG A 55 2.54 -0.64 -13.77
N TRP A 56 2.09 -1.68 -13.07
CA TRP A 56 0.70 -1.85 -12.72
C TRP A 56 0.21 -0.74 -11.78
N ARG A 57 -0.98 -0.23 -12.09
CA ARG A 57 -1.72 0.72 -11.28
C ARG A 57 -3.20 0.37 -11.33
N ALA A 58 -3.81 0.22 -10.15
CA ALA A 58 -5.25 0.14 -10.03
C ALA A 58 -5.87 1.42 -10.57
N ARG A 59 -6.98 1.27 -11.30
CA ARG A 59 -7.69 2.36 -11.96
C ARG A 59 -9.18 2.06 -11.96
N VAL A 60 -9.96 3.12 -12.11
CA VAL A 60 -11.41 3.04 -12.34
C VAL A 60 -11.71 3.47 -13.77
N GLY A 61 -12.77 2.92 -14.34
CA GLY A 61 -13.39 3.40 -15.57
C GLY A 61 -14.76 3.99 -15.25
N ASN A 62 -15.72 3.75 -16.15
CA ASN A 62 -17.10 4.17 -15.96
C ASN A 62 -18.04 3.02 -16.32
N ALA A 63 -18.91 2.61 -15.40
CA ALA A 63 -19.93 1.59 -15.64
C ALA A 63 -21.24 2.22 -16.09
N LEU A 64 -21.98 1.51 -16.94
CA LEU A 64 -23.29 1.97 -17.42
C LEU A 64 -24.39 1.78 -16.37
N ASN A 65 -24.18 0.90 -15.40
CA ASN A 65 -25.13 0.59 -14.33
C ASN A 65 -24.40 0.04 -13.10
N ASN A 66 -25.17 -0.24 -12.03
CA ASN A 66 -24.63 -0.73 -10.76
C ASN A 66 -24.47 -2.26 -10.69
N ASP A 67 -24.84 -3.01 -11.76
CA ASP A 67 -24.64 -4.46 -11.81
C ASP A 67 -23.17 -4.79 -12.14
N TYR A 68 -22.33 -4.68 -11.11
CA TYR A 68 -20.91 -5.00 -11.22
C TYR A 68 -20.66 -6.48 -11.52
N LYS A 69 -21.53 -7.39 -11.05
CA LYS A 69 -21.39 -8.82 -11.35
C LYS A 69 -21.66 -9.06 -12.83
N GLY A 70 -22.74 -8.49 -13.36
CA GLY A 70 -23.04 -8.52 -14.79
C GLY A 70 -21.91 -7.90 -15.61
N THR A 71 -21.40 -6.74 -15.18
CA THR A 71 -20.24 -6.07 -15.82
C THR A 71 -19.02 -6.98 -15.89
N PHE A 72 -18.66 -7.65 -14.79
CA PHE A 72 -17.54 -8.58 -14.76
C PHE A 72 -17.77 -9.83 -15.61
N PHE A 73 -18.93 -10.48 -15.46
CA PHE A 73 -19.23 -11.72 -16.16
C PHE A 73 -19.55 -11.53 -17.65
N LYS A 74 -19.92 -10.33 -18.08
CA LYS A 74 -19.99 -9.99 -19.51
C LYS A 74 -18.61 -10.08 -20.17
N GLN A 75 -17.55 -9.62 -19.47
CA GLN A 75 -16.17 -9.72 -19.96
C GLN A 75 -15.56 -11.12 -19.74
N HIS A 76 -15.95 -11.79 -18.65
CA HIS A 76 -15.39 -13.08 -18.24
C HIS A 76 -16.47 -14.15 -18.02
N PRO A 77 -17.24 -14.52 -19.07
CA PRO A 77 -18.40 -15.41 -18.92
C PRO A 77 -18.02 -16.79 -18.40
N ASN A 78 -16.86 -17.31 -18.78
CA ASN A 78 -16.31 -18.60 -18.37
C ASN A 78 -16.00 -18.70 -16.86
N LEU A 79 -15.98 -17.58 -16.14
CA LEU A 79 -15.72 -17.51 -14.69
C LEU A 79 -17.00 -17.49 -13.86
N LYS A 80 -18.19 -17.40 -14.49
CA LYS A 80 -19.47 -17.42 -13.79
C LYS A 80 -19.59 -18.71 -12.96
N GLY A 81 -19.98 -18.55 -11.69
CA GLY A 81 -20.06 -19.65 -10.74
C GLY A 81 -18.73 -20.10 -10.14
N LYS A 82 -17.57 -19.70 -10.68
CA LYS A 82 -16.22 -20.14 -10.23
C LYS A 82 -15.53 -19.12 -9.32
N VAL A 83 -15.88 -17.84 -9.46
CA VAL A 83 -15.28 -16.75 -8.69
C VAL A 83 -16.34 -15.94 -7.92
N VAL A 84 -15.89 -15.22 -6.90
CA VAL A 84 -16.60 -14.11 -6.27
C VAL A 84 -16.05 -12.82 -6.86
N VAL A 85 -16.92 -11.95 -7.35
CA VAL A 85 -16.51 -10.64 -7.88
C VAL A 85 -16.28 -9.70 -6.70
N HIS A 86 -15.08 -9.12 -6.66
CA HIS A 86 -14.62 -8.20 -5.63
C HIS A 86 -14.21 -6.87 -6.24
N HIS A 87 -14.34 -5.79 -5.48
CA HIS A 87 -13.94 -4.44 -5.88
C HIS A 87 -12.53 -4.12 -5.40
N ALA A 88 -11.60 -3.83 -6.31
CA ALA A 88 -10.22 -3.47 -5.97
C ALA A 88 -10.17 -2.26 -5.03
N VAL A 89 -10.88 -1.17 -5.36
CA VAL A 89 -11.29 -0.11 -4.44
C VAL A 89 -12.62 -0.52 -3.82
N GLU A 90 -12.66 -0.79 -2.50
CA GLU A 90 -13.84 -1.30 -1.80
C GLU A 90 -15.04 -0.34 -1.83
N GLN A 91 -16.26 -0.87 -1.95
CA GLN A 91 -17.51 -0.09 -1.92
C GLN A 91 -17.65 0.82 -0.68
N GLN A 92 -17.02 0.46 0.45
CA GLN A 92 -17.03 1.29 1.66
C GLN A 92 -16.44 2.69 1.44
N VAL A 93 -15.59 2.86 0.42
CA VAL A 93 -15.00 4.16 0.06
C VAL A 93 -16.06 5.21 -0.25
N LEU A 94 -17.21 4.84 -0.84
CA LEU A 94 -18.30 5.78 -1.12
C LEU A 94 -18.85 6.44 0.15
N ARG A 95 -18.91 5.68 1.24
CA ARG A 95 -19.39 6.17 2.55
C ARG A 95 -18.27 6.80 3.37
N ARG A 96 -17.08 6.20 3.37
CA ARG A 96 -15.94 6.63 4.20
C ARG A 96 -15.24 7.87 3.66
N TYR A 97 -15.26 8.06 2.34
CA TYR A 97 -14.64 9.20 1.67
C TYR A 97 -15.60 9.79 0.62
N PRO A 98 -16.67 10.48 1.05
CA PRO A 98 -17.68 11.04 0.15
C PRO A 98 -17.04 11.93 -0.92
N GLY A 99 -17.50 11.78 -2.17
CA GLY A 99 -17.01 12.55 -3.31
C GLY A 99 -15.65 12.15 -3.88
N ARG A 100 -14.96 11.12 -3.34
CA ARG A 100 -13.68 10.64 -3.92
C ARG A 100 -13.87 9.78 -5.17
N PHE A 101 -14.99 9.07 -5.26
CA PHE A 101 -15.37 8.21 -6.38
C PHE A 101 -16.88 8.28 -6.61
N SER A 102 -17.32 8.09 -7.86
CA SER A 102 -18.73 7.92 -8.19
C SER A 102 -19.15 6.44 -8.13
N ALA A 103 -20.44 6.16 -8.02
CA ALA A 103 -20.95 4.78 -8.08
C ALA A 103 -20.55 4.08 -9.39
N ALA A 104 -20.63 4.80 -10.52
CA ALA A 104 -20.29 4.27 -11.82
C ALA A 104 -18.79 3.94 -11.94
N GLU A 105 -17.91 4.73 -11.32
CA GLU A 105 -16.48 4.39 -11.21
C GLU A 105 -16.26 3.14 -10.38
N MET A 106 -16.97 3.00 -9.25
CA MET A 106 -16.84 1.85 -8.38
C MET A 106 -17.25 0.56 -9.08
N HIS A 107 -18.31 0.57 -9.88
CA HIS A 107 -18.81 -0.62 -10.58
C HIS A 107 -18.11 -0.90 -11.92
N SER A 108 -17.13 -0.08 -12.33
CA SER A 108 -16.39 -0.24 -13.58
C SER A 108 -15.54 -1.51 -13.60
N LEU A 109 -15.44 -2.16 -14.76
CA LEU A 109 -14.69 -3.41 -14.96
C LEU A 109 -13.25 -3.33 -14.44
N GLN A 110 -12.58 -2.18 -14.63
CA GLN A 110 -11.21 -1.94 -14.19
C GLN A 110 -11.03 -2.02 -12.68
N ASN A 111 -12.10 -1.77 -11.92
CA ASN A 111 -12.14 -1.87 -10.47
C ASN A 111 -12.58 -3.26 -9.98
N LEU A 112 -12.82 -4.24 -10.86
CA LEU A 112 -13.31 -5.56 -10.47
C LEU A 112 -12.23 -6.64 -10.54
N ARG A 113 -12.24 -7.57 -9.59
CA ARG A 113 -11.35 -8.74 -9.50
C ARG A 113 -12.20 -9.98 -9.30
N GLY A 114 -11.89 -11.05 -10.02
CA GLY A 114 -12.49 -12.36 -9.74
C GLY A 114 -11.63 -13.09 -8.72
N ILE A 115 -12.18 -13.44 -7.57
CA ILE A 115 -11.49 -14.23 -6.55
C ILE A 115 -12.01 -15.67 -6.61
N PRO A 116 -11.18 -16.68 -6.90
CA PRO A 116 -11.60 -18.07 -6.92
C PRO A 116 -12.33 -18.47 -5.63
N LYS A 117 -13.44 -19.21 -5.78
CA LYS A 117 -14.20 -19.76 -4.65
C LYS A 117 -13.37 -20.78 -3.84
N GLY A 118 -13.92 -21.24 -2.73
CA GLY A 118 -13.26 -22.20 -1.85
C GLY A 118 -12.20 -21.54 -0.97
N GLN A 119 -11.08 -22.22 -0.75
CA GLN A 119 -10.04 -21.78 0.20
C GLN A 119 -9.43 -20.41 -0.15
N VAL A 120 -9.30 -20.09 -1.45
CA VAL A 120 -8.75 -18.80 -1.89
C VAL A 120 -9.67 -17.65 -1.45
N ASN A 121 -10.98 -17.76 -1.62
CA ASN A 121 -11.93 -16.75 -1.15
C ASN A 121 -11.80 -16.50 0.36
N SER A 122 -11.76 -17.56 1.18
CA SER A 122 -11.64 -17.40 2.64
C SER A 122 -10.32 -16.72 3.05
N ARG A 123 -9.20 -17.12 2.44
CA ARG A 123 -7.87 -16.58 2.77
C ARG A 123 -7.66 -15.16 2.23
N VAL A 124 -8.05 -14.91 0.99
CA VAL A 124 -7.74 -13.68 0.26
C VAL A 124 -8.83 -12.64 0.48
N HIS A 125 -10.07 -12.93 0.10
CA HIS A 125 -11.18 -11.98 0.16
C HIS A 125 -11.61 -11.69 1.60
N LEU A 126 -11.95 -12.74 2.36
CA LEU A 126 -12.54 -12.58 3.70
C LEU A 126 -11.50 -12.25 4.80
N SER A 127 -10.21 -12.36 4.51
CA SER A 127 -9.14 -12.16 5.49
C SER A 127 -8.11 -11.12 5.02
N GLN A 128 -7.22 -11.46 4.08
CA GLN A 128 -6.09 -10.58 3.75
C GLN A 128 -6.50 -9.22 3.20
N ILE A 129 -7.37 -9.20 2.19
CA ILE A 129 -7.90 -7.95 1.61
C ILE A 129 -8.63 -7.14 2.67
N ARG A 130 -9.51 -7.78 3.45
CA ARG A 130 -10.28 -7.10 4.48
C ARG A 130 -9.38 -6.47 5.56
N LYS A 131 -8.30 -7.15 5.95
CA LYS A 131 -7.31 -6.65 6.91
C LYS A 131 -6.54 -5.44 6.35
N GLU A 132 -6.10 -5.49 5.08
CA GLU A 132 -5.41 -4.36 4.43
C GLU A 132 -6.32 -3.12 4.37
N TRP A 133 -7.56 -3.26 3.91
CA TRP A 133 -8.50 -2.13 3.85
C TRP A 133 -8.88 -1.59 5.22
N ASN A 134 -9.12 -2.47 6.20
CA ASN A 134 -9.38 -2.03 7.57
C ASN A 134 -8.22 -1.23 8.16
N GLN A 135 -6.99 -1.65 7.89
CA GLN A 135 -5.81 -0.92 8.35
C GLN A 135 -5.69 0.42 7.62
N PHE A 136 -5.89 0.43 6.30
CA PHE A 136 -5.89 1.67 5.52
C PHE A 136 -6.90 2.69 6.03
N TYR A 137 -8.14 2.28 6.33
CA TYR A 137 -9.15 3.19 6.86
C TYR A 137 -8.80 3.76 8.24
N LYS A 138 -8.01 3.05 9.05
CA LYS A 138 -7.52 3.55 10.34
C LYS A 138 -6.38 4.55 10.16
N ASP A 139 -5.45 4.25 9.26
CA ASP A 139 -4.24 5.05 9.06
C ASP A 139 -4.49 6.30 8.22
N TYR A 140 -5.50 6.27 7.34
CA TYR A 140 -5.82 7.35 6.40
C TYR A 140 -7.29 7.79 6.53
N PRO A 141 -7.71 8.38 7.66
CA PRO A 141 -9.10 8.79 7.86
C PRO A 141 -9.59 9.84 6.84
N ASN A 142 -8.67 10.58 6.22
CA ASN A 142 -8.95 11.60 5.20
C ASN A 142 -8.22 11.34 3.88
N ALA A 143 -8.14 10.07 3.46
CA ALA A 143 -7.42 9.66 2.26
C ALA A 143 -7.81 10.46 1.00
N THR A 144 -6.81 10.79 0.19
CA THR A 144 -7.03 11.32 -1.17
C THR A 144 -7.40 10.19 -2.12
N ARG A 145 -8.00 10.55 -3.26
CA ARG A 145 -8.29 9.59 -4.34
C ARG A 145 -7.04 8.81 -4.77
N GLN A 146 -5.89 9.49 -4.88
CA GLN A 146 -4.64 8.86 -5.29
C GLN A 146 -4.16 7.85 -4.24
N GLN A 147 -4.22 8.17 -2.95
CA GLN A 147 -3.84 7.24 -1.88
C GLN A 147 -4.71 5.97 -1.87
N ILE A 148 -6.00 6.11 -2.18
CA ILE A 148 -6.93 4.97 -2.30
C ILE A 148 -6.55 4.08 -3.49
N LEU A 149 -6.23 4.66 -4.65
CA LEU A 149 -5.76 3.91 -5.82
C LEU A 149 -4.39 3.27 -5.61
N ASP A 150 -3.47 3.96 -4.94
CA ASP A 150 -2.16 3.41 -4.58
C ASP A 150 -2.30 2.24 -3.59
N HIS A 151 -3.26 2.31 -2.66
CA HIS A 151 -3.56 1.20 -1.76
C HIS A 151 -4.15 -0.01 -2.51
N ALA A 152 -5.12 0.22 -3.40
CA ALA A 152 -5.64 -0.85 -4.27
C ALA A 152 -4.52 -1.47 -5.13
N THR A 153 -3.61 -0.64 -5.66
CA THR A 153 -2.42 -1.10 -6.40
C THR A 153 -1.52 -1.97 -5.53
N LYS A 154 -1.27 -1.58 -4.27
CA LYS A 154 -0.49 -2.39 -3.32
C LYS A 154 -1.12 -3.77 -3.10
N ILE A 155 -2.45 -3.84 -2.97
CA ILE A 155 -3.17 -5.10 -2.80
C ILE A 155 -3.07 -5.96 -4.05
N ASP A 156 -3.29 -5.38 -5.24
CA ASP A 156 -3.14 -6.07 -6.52
C ASP A 156 -1.72 -6.65 -6.67
N LEU A 157 -0.68 -5.86 -6.45
CA LEU A 157 0.72 -6.34 -6.53
C LEU A 157 1.04 -7.46 -5.53
N LYS A 158 0.33 -7.47 -4.40
CA LYS A 158 0.56 -8.45 -3.32
C LYS A 158 -0.19 -9.76 -3.57
N LEU A 159 -1.41 -9.70 -4.10
CA LEU A 159 -2.38 -10.80 -4.13
C LEU A 159 -2.89 -11.13 -5.54
N GLY A 160 -2.46 -10.39 -6.56
CA GLY A 160 -3.03 -10.42 -7.90
C GLY A 160 -2.89 -11.74 -8.62
N THR A 161 -1.85 -12.52 -8.29
CA THR A 161 -1.66 -13.89 -8.76
C THR A 161 -2.68 -14.88 -8.18
N ASN A 162 -3.40 -14.50 -7.12
CA ASN A 162 -4.50 -15.29 -6.57
C ASN A 162 -5.86 -14.95 -7.20
N PHE A 163 -5.93 -13.95 -8.08
CA PHE A 163 -7.16 -13.59 -8.78
C PHE A 163 -7.29 -14.37 -10.09
N ASN A 164 -8.51 -14.38 -10.63
CA ASN A 164 -8.83 -14.94 -11.92
C ASN A 164 -9.79 -13.98 -12.65
N PRO A 165 -9.36 -13.33 -13.75
CA PRO A 165 -7.99 -13.36 -14.28
C PRO A 165 -6.97 -12.75 -13.29
N PRO A 166 -5.69 -13.16 -13.35
CA PRO A 166 -4.67 -12.59 -12.49
C PRO A 166 -4.39 -11.14 -12.87
N VAL A 167 -4.00 -10.33 -11.89
CA VAL A 167 -3.44 -8.98 -12.10
C VAL A 167 -1.98 -8.94 -11.61
N PRO A 168 -1.11 -8.11 -12.21
CA PRO A 168 0.30 -8.05 -11.84
C PRO A 168 0.57 -7.50 -10.44
#